data_AF-N1RD70-F1
#
_entry.id   AF-N1RD70-F1
#
_cell.length_a   1.000
_cell.length_b   1.000
_cell.length_c   1.000
_cell.angle_alpha   90.00
_cell.angle_beta   90.00
_cell.angle_gamma   90.00
#
_symmetry.space_group_name_H-M   'P 1'
#
loop_
_entity.id
_entity.type
_entity.pdbx_description
1 polymer ?
#
loop_
_entity_poly.entity_id
_entity_poly.type
_entity_poly.pdbx_seq_one_letter_code
_entity_poly.pdbx_strand_id
1 'polypeptide(L)' 'MTNAGFFYRSLFSTNYLMLATVFTAGFAWEIGFNNVMDKVWDNNNRGRQWKDIRHKFLEGGDEDEE' A
#
# COMPACT_ATOMS: atom_id res chain seq x y z
N MET A 1 23.45 28.15 1.41
CA MET A 1 23.02 27.01 0.58
C MET A 1 21.54 26.80 0.82
N THR A 2 20.73 26.62 -0.23
CA THR A 2 19.31 26.31 -0.09
C THR A 2 19.11 24.81 0.12
N ASN A 3 18.03 24.41 0.79
CA ASN A 3 17.72 23.01 1.06
C ASN A 3 17.59 22.19 -0.24
N ALA A 4 16.97 22.75 -1.28
CA ALA A 4 16.87 22.11 -2.60
C ALA A 4 18.25 21.86 -3.24
N GLY A 5 19.19 22.80 -3.10
CA GLY A 5 20.55 22.65 -3.61
C GLY A 5 21.37 21.57 -2.89
N PHE A 6 21.08 21.33 -1.60
CA PHE A 6 21.68 20.25 -0.83
C PHE A 6 21.19 18.86 -1.32
N PHE A 7 19.87 18.66 -1.43
CA PHE A 7 19.32 17.37 -1.89
C PHE A 7 19.75 17.01 -3.30
N TYR A 8 19.75 17.99 -4.21
CA TYR A 8 20.17 17.76 -5.59
C TYR A 8 21.62 17.25 -5.66
N ARG A 9 22.54 17.92 -4.95
CA ARG A 9 23.96 17.51 -4.90
C ARG A 9 24.17 16.19 -4.15
N SER A 10 23.33 15.88 -3.18
CA SER A 10 23.49 14.68 -2.35
C SER A 10 22.96 13.41 -3.02
N LEU A 11 21.91 13.49 -3.85
CA LEU A 11 21.19 12.32 -4.34
C LEU A 11 21.04 12.28 -5.87
N PHE A 12 21.00 13.44 -6.53
CA PHE A 12 20.58 13.53 -7.94
C PHE A 12 21.69 13.98 -8.91
N SER A 13 22.84 14.47 -8.44
CA SER A 13 23.92 14.91 -9.32
C SER A 13 24.78 13.78 -9.91
N THR A 14 24.62 12.55 -9.41
CA THR A 14 25.40 11.38 -9.86
C THR A 14 24.45 10.31 -10.41
N ASN A 15 24.60 9.95 -11.69
CA ASN A 15 23.63 9.11 -12.41
C ASN A 15 23.26 7.80 -11.69
N TYR A 16 24.24 7.00 -11.24
CA TYR A 16 23.92 5.73 -10.58
C TYR A 16 23.24 5.95 -9.23
N LEU A 17 23.63 6.99 -8.48
CA LEU A 17 23.05 7.32 -7.18
C LEU A 17 21.62 7.84 -7.31
N MET A 18 21.37 8.62 -8.37
CA MET A 18 20.04 9.07 -8.76
C MET A 18 19.12 7.87 -9.02
N LEU A 19 19.57 6.90 -9.83
CA LEU A 19 18.80 5.70 -10.14
C LEU A 19 18.51 4.87 -8.88
N ALA A 20 19.51 4.64 -8.04
CA ALA A 20 19.33 3.93 -6.77
C ALA A 20 18.30 4.65 -5.87
N THR A 21 18.41 5.98 -5.75
CA THR A 21 17.49 6.80 -4.95
C THR A 21 16.06 6.68 -5.44
N VAL A 22 15.83 6.83 -6.74
CA VAL A 22 14.48 6.79 -7.33
C VAL A 22 13.87 5.39 -7.19
N PHE A 23 14.62 4.32 -7.44
CA PHE A 23 14.11 2.96 -7.29
C PHE A 23 13.80 2.61 -5.83
N THR A 24 14.70 2.92 -4.90
CA THR A 24 14.45 2.68 -3.47
C THR A 24 13.24 3.48 -2.99
N ALA A 25 13.11 4.75 -3.38
CA ALA A 25 11.95 5.56 -3.05
C ALA A 25 10.66 4.99 -3.66
N GLY A 26 10.72 4.51 -4.91
CA GLY A 26 9.60 3.85 -5.59
C GLY A 26 9.09 2.63 -4.83
N PHE A 27 9.97 1.69 -4.46
CA PHE A 27 9.57 0.50 -3.70
C PHE A 27 9.03 0.84 -2.31
N ALA A 28 9.69 1.75 -1.59
CA ALA A 28 9.23 2.20 -0.28
C ALA A 28 7.85 2.87 -0.37
N TRP A 29 7.64 3.69 -1.40
CA TRP A 29 6.37 4.33 -1.68
C TRP A 29 5.29 3.31 -2.00
N GLU A 30 5.53 2.36 -2.90
CA GLU A 30 4.57 1.32 -3.28
C GLU A 30 4.08 0.54 -2.05
N ILE A 31 4.99 0.05 -1.21
CA ILE A 31 4.65 -0.70 0.00
C ILE A 31 3.81 0.17 0.96
N GLY A 32 4.23 1.41 1.22
CA GLY A 32 3.52 2.30 2.11
C GLY A 32 2.14 2.68 1.58
N PHE A 33 2.08 3.07 0.31
CA PHE A 33 0.87 3.52 -0.36
C PHE A 33 -0.18 2.42 -0.45
N ASN A 34 0.19 1.21 -0.90
CA ASN A 34 -0.74 0.09 -1.03
C ASN A 34 -1.35 -0.26 0.34
N ASN A 35 -0.52 -0.41 1.38
CA ASN A 35 -1.01 -0.73 2.73
C ASN A 35 -1.96 0.35 3.30
N VAL A 36 -1.69 1.62 3.03
CA VAL A 36 -2.55 2.73 3.48
C VAL A 36 -3.86 2.73 2.70
N MET A 37 -3.78 2.64 1.38
CA MET A 37 -4.96 2.69 0.52
C MET A 37 -5.87 1.48 0.70
N ASP A 38 -5.30 0.29 0.93
CA ASP A 38 -6.07 -0.91 1.30
C ASP A 38 -6.84 -0.68 2.60
N LYS A 39 -6.21 -0.10 3.63
CA LYS A 39 -6.91 0.23 4.89
C LYS A 39 -8.03 1.25 4.70
N VAL A 40 -7.79 2.27 3.89
CA VAL A 40 -8.81 3.29 3.57
C VAL A 40 -9.98 2.64 2.85
N TRP A 41 -9.70 1.81 1.85
CA TRP A 41 -10.70 1.07 1.09
C TRP A 41 -11.50 0.13 2.01
N ASP A 42 -10.80 -0.64 2.83
CA ASP A 42 -11.38 -1.59 3.76
C ASP A 42 -12.35 -0.90 4.72
N ASN A 43 -11.90 0.20 5.32
CA ASN A 43 -12.69 0.96 6.28
C ASN A 43 -13.96 1.55 5.65
N ASN A 44 -13.86 2.04 4.40
CA ASN A 44 -14.99 2.61 3.67
C ASN A 44 -16.00 1.55 3.20
N ASN A 45 -15.54 0.31 2.97
CA ASN A 45 -16.35 -0.79 2.46
C ASN A 45 -16.67 -1.87 3.50
N ARG A 46 -16.47 -1.59 4.79
CA ARG A 46 -16.73 -2.56 5.88
C ARG A 46 -18.13 -3.16 5.80
N GLY A 47 -18.20 -4.46 5.98
CA GLY A 47 -19.45 -5.23 5.95
C GLY A 47 -19.95 -5.56 4.54
N ARG A 48 -19.26 -5.09 3.49
CA ARG A 48 -19.60 -5.39 2.08
C ARG A 48 -18.54 -6.23 1.40
N GLN A 49 -17.34 -6.34 1.96
CA GLN A 49 -16.26 -7.08 1.34
C GLN A 49 -16.43 -8.57 1.57
N TRP A 50 -15.95 -9.38 0.63
CA TRP A 50 -15.98 -10.85 0.77
C TRP A 50 -15.36 -11.32 2.09
N LYS A 51 -14.22 -10.75 2.49
CA LYS A 51 -13.58 -11.08 3.78
C LYS A 51 -14.46 -10.79 5.01
N ASP A 52 -15.40 -9.84 4.90
CA ASP A 52 -16.32 -9.48 5.97
C ASP A 52 -17.54 -10.42 6.00
N ILE A 53 -18.02 -10.91 4.84
CA ILE A 53 -19.29 -11.65 4.73
C ILE A 53 -19.13 -13.15 4.48
N ARG A 54 -17.94 -13.63 4.12
CA ARG A 54 -17.71 -15.03 3.69
C ARG A 54 -18.13 -16.08 4.73
N HIS A 55 -18.04 -15.75 6.02
CA HIS A 55 -18.39 -16.68 7.10
C HIS A 55 -19.84 -17.16 6.97
N LYS A 56 -20.75 -16.29 6.53
CA LYS A 56 -22.16 -16.61 6.29
C LYS A 56 -22.39 -17.71 5.25
N PHE A 57 -21.46 -17.89 4.32
CA PHE A 57 -21.60 -18.83 3.20
C PHE A 57 -20.73 -20.07 3.35
N LEU A 58 -19.67 -19.97 4.16
CA LEU A 58 -18.75 -21.08 4.41
C LEU A 58 -19.14 -21.89 5.66
N GLU A 59 -19.79 -21.27 6.65
CA GLU A 59 -20.31 -21.95 7.84
C GLU A 59 -21.81 -22.25 7.70
N GLY A 60 -22.56 -21.42 6.96
CA GLY A 60 -24.01 -21.60 6.72
C GLY A 60 -24.38 -22.69 5.71
N GLY A 61 -23.44 -23.54 5.29
CA GLY A 61 -23.75 -24.74 4.50
C GLY A 61 -24.39 -25.87 5.33
N ASP A 62 -24.28 -25.80 6.66
CA ASP A 62 -24.71 -26.88 7.57
C ASP A 62 -25.98 -26.51 8.38
N GLU A 63 -26.42 -25.24 8.38
CA GLU A 63 -27.59 -24.78 9.18
C GLU A 63 -28.90 -24.66 8.39
N ASP A 64 -28.86 -24.78 7.05
CA ASP A 64 -30.06 -24.81 6.18
C ASP A 64 -30.58 -26.26 5.94
N GLU A 65 -30.06 -27.26 6.67
CA GLU A 65 -30.50 -28.68 6.69
C GLU A 65 -31.24 -29.09 8.00
N GLU A 66 -31.87 -28.16 8.73
CA GLU A 66 -32.88 -28.48 9.77
C GLU A 66 -34.20 -27.69 9.62
#